data_AF-A0A424Y686-F1
#
_entry.id   AF-A0A424Y686-F1
#
_cell.length_a   1.000
_cell.length_b   1.000
_cell.length_c   1.000
_cell.angle_alpha   90.00
_cell.angle_beta   90.00
_cell.angle_gamma   90.00
#
_symmetry.space_group_name_H-M   'P 1'
#
loop_
_entity.id
_entity.type
_entity.pdbx_description
1 polymer ?
#
loop_
_entity_poly.entity_id
_entity_poly.type
_entity_poly.pdbx_seq_one_letter_code
_entity_poly.pdbx_strand_id
1 'polypeptide(L)'
;MDILLYVIILAIGGFLGYRRLFKPAVMNRLDTLQNLSLLLLLFIMGVNIGLDQEVIYTFGTIGFQAIVLAAFSIVFSVIGVKLVSSRIIKQK
;
A
#
# COMPACT_ATOMS: atom_id res chain seq x y z
N MET A 1 -21.49 -6.69 -4.09
CA MET A 1 -21.74 -6.06 -2.76
C MET A 1 -20.54 -6.22 -1.83
N ASP A 2 -19.51 -6.98 -2.23
CA ASP A 2 -18.38 -7.37 -1.36
C ASP A 2 -17.38 -6.23 -1.15
N ILE A 3 -17.11 -5.43 -2.19
CA ILE A 3 -16.21 -4.26 -2.09
C ILE A 3 -16.75 -3.25 -1.06
N LEU A 4 -18.06 -3.05 -1.03
CA LEU A 4 -18.71 -2.13 -0.09
C LEU A 4 -18.54 -2.62 1.36
N LEU A 5 -18.63 -3.94 1.58
CA LEU A 5 -18.35 -4.56 2.88
C LEU A 5 -16.88 -4.38 3.29
N TYR A 6 -15.92 -4.62 2.40
CA TYR A 6 -14.50 -4.39 2.69
C TYR A 6 -14.22 -2.94 3.08
N VAL A 7 -14.80 -1.98 2.34
CA VAL A 7 -14.65 -0.55 2.65
C VAL A 7 -15.26 -0.20 4.02
N ILE A 8 -16.43 -0.77 4.36
CA ILE A 8 -17.06 -0.56 5.67
C ILE A 8 -16.21 -1.14 6.80
N ILE A 9 -15.67 -2.35 6.63
CA ILE A 9 -14.80 -2.98 7.63
C ILE A 9 -13.52 -2.16 7.85
N LEU A 10 -12.90 -1.66 6.77
CA LEU A 10 -11.73 -0.78 6.86
C LEU A 10 -12.06 0.54 7.56
N ALA A 11 -13.21 1.15 7.25
CA ALA A 11 -13.66 2.38 7.88
C ALA A 11 -13.91 2.19 9.39
N ILE A 12 -14.54 1.08 9.78
CA ILE A 12 -14.76 0.70 11.18
C ILE A 12 -13.40 0.49 11.87
N GLY A 13 -12.50 -0.30 11.28
CA GLY A 13 -11.15 -0.52 11.83
C GLY A 13 -10.35 0.76 12.03
N GLY A 14 -10.38 1.67 11.05
CA GLY A 14 -9.75 2.99 11.14
C GLY A 14 -10.37 3.88 12.22
N PHE A 15 -11.71 3.88 12.34
CA PHE A 15 -12.42 4.62 13.38
C PHE A 15 -12.12 4.09 14.79
N LEU A 16 -12.04 2.76 14.95
CA LEU A 16 -11.65 2.10 16.20
C LEU A 16 -10.20 2.43 16.57
N GLY A 17 -9.29 2.44 15.59
CA GLY A 17 -7.89 2.86 15.77
C GLY A 17 -7.76 4.32 16.22
N TYR A 18 -8.54 5.23 15.62
CA TYR A 18 -8.51 6.66 15.94
C TYR A 18 -8.92 6.96 17.39
N ARG A 19 -9.90 6.23 17.94
CA ARG A 19 -10.39 6.44 19.32
C ARG A 19 -9.40 6.02 20.43
N ARG A 20 -8.17 5.56 20.09
CA ARG A 20 -7.14 5.10 21.05
C ARG A 20 -7.69 4.11 22.10
N LEU A 21 -8.69 3.31 21.73
CA LEU A 21 -9.36 2.36 22.63
C LEU A 21 -8.43 1.20 23.02
N PHE A 22 -7.37 0.98 22.26
CA PHE A 22 -6.40 -0.08 22.47
C PHE A 22 -5.21 0.40 23.29
N LYS A 23 -4.85 -0.38 24.32
CA LYS A 23 -3.62 -0.14 25.09
C LYS A 23 -2.40 -0.17 24.16
N PRO A 24 -1.35 0.63 24.42
CA PRO A 24 -0.15 0.66 23.59
C PRO A 24 0.52 -0.72 23.45
N ALA A 25 0.39 -1.58 24.47
CA ALA A 25 0.87 -2.96 24.42
C ALA A 25 0.14 -3.83 23.37
N VAL A 26 -1.17 -3.61 23.15
CA VAL A 26 -1.95 -4.33 22.14
C VAL A 26 -1.61 -3.80 20.75
N MET A 27 -1.44 -2.49 20.59
CA MET A 27 -1.04 -1.90 19.32
C MET A 27 0.32 -2.44 18.85
N ASN A 28 1.32 -2.48 19.74
CA ASN A 28 2.65 -2.98 19.39
C ASN A 28 2.67 -4.48 18.99
N ARG A 29 1.77 -5.29 19.59
CA ARG A 29 1.58 -6.70 19.20
C ARG A 29 0.90 -6.82 17.84
N LEU A 30 -0.08 -5.97 17.56
CA LEU A 30 -0.75 -5.91 16.26
C LEU A 30 0.22 -5.47 15.16
N ASP A 31 1.09 -4.49 15.42
CA ASP A 31 2.10 -4.02 14.47
C ASP A 31 3.10 -5.13 14.14
N THR A 32 3.56 -5.85 15.16
CA THR A 32 4.48 -7.00 14.99
C THR A 32 3.80 -8.11 14.19
N LEU A 33 2.53 -8.42 14.50
CA LEU A 33 1.75 -9.42 13.80
C LEU A 33 1.50 -9.03 12.34
N GLN A 34 1.14 -7.76 12.08
CA GLN A 34 0.91 -7.24 10.74
C GLN A 34 2.17 -7.35 9.89
N ASN A 35 3.32 -6.94 10.41
CA ASN A 35 4.58 -7.05 9.69
C ASN A 35 4.92 -8.52 9.38
N LEU A 36 4.72 -9.43 10.34
CA LEU A 36 4.92 -10.86 10.12
C LEU A 36 3.97 -11.42 9.05
N SER A 37 2.69 -11.02 9.09
CA SER A 37 1.71 -11.39 8.07
C SER A 37 2.05 -10.84 6.69
N LEU A 38 2.48 -9.58 6.59
CA LEU A 38 2.91 -8.98 5.33
C LEU A 38 4.12 -9.71 4.75
N LEU A 39 5.09 -10.08 5.59
CA LEU A 39 6.24 -10.87 5.17
C LEU A 39 5.82 -12.24 4.65
N LEU A 40 4.93 -12.94 5.36
CA LEU A 40 4.39 -14.23 4.92
C LEU A 40 3.60 -14.10 3.60
N LEU A 41 2.75 -13.09 3.48
CA LEU A 41 1.99 -12.83 2.25
C LEU A 41 2.92 -12.54 1.07
N LEU A 42 3.92 -11.69 1.28
CA LEU A 42 4.91 -11.36 0.25
C LEU A 42 5.70 -12.60 -0.17
N PHE A 43 6.10 -13.44 0.79
CA PHE A 43 6.76 -14.71 0.53
C PHE A 43 5.90 -15.64 -0.33
N ILE A 44 4.63 -15.83 0.07
CA ILE A 44 3.68 -16.67 -0.68
C ILE A 44 3.45 -16.10 -2.08
N MET A 45 3.31 -14.78 -2.22
CA MET A 45 3.19 -14.14 -3.54
C MET A 45 4.41 -14.40 -4.41
N GLY A 46 5.62 -14.26 -3.85
CA GLY A 46 6.87 -14.54 -4.56
C GLY A 46 6.97 -15.99 -5.01
N VAL A 47 6.56 -16.95 -4.16
CA VAL A 47 6.51 -18.37 -4.53
C VAL A 47 5.48 -18.64 -5.63
N ASN A 48 4.27 -18.09 -5.53
CA ASN A 48 3.23 -18.26 -6.57
C ASN A 48 3.70 -17.72 -7.92
N ILE A 49 4.30 -16.52 -7.93
CA ILE A 49 4.87 -15.89 -9.12
C ILE A 49 6.03 -16.70 -9.69
N GLY A 50 6.88 -17.30 -8.84
CA GLY A 50 8.02 -18.12 -9.27
C GLY A 50 7.64 -19.48 -9.86
N LEU A 51 6.51 -20.04 -9.45
CA LEU A 51 5.99 -21.31 -9.97
C LEU A 51 5.16 -21.13 -11.25
N ASP A 52 4.71 -19.91 -11.53
CA ASP A 52 3.91 -19.59 -12.70
C ASP A 52 4.79 -19.27 -13.91
N GLN A 53 4.86 -20.20 -14.86
CA GLN A 53 5.69 -20.07 -16.06
C GLN A 53 5.20 -18.94 -17.00
N GLU A 54 3.91 -18.62 -17.00
CA GLU A 54 3.35 -17.54 -17.83
C GLU A 54 3.80 -16.18 -17.30
N VAL A 55 3.78 -16.03 -15.97
CA VAL A 55 4.28 -14.82 -15.31
C VAL A 55 5.79 -14.70 -15.51
N ILE A 56 6.58 -15.78 -15.35
CA ILE A 56 8.03 -15.81 -15.61
C ILE A 56 8.38 -15.43 -17.06
N TYR A 57 7.60 -15.89 -18.03
CA TYR A 57 7.78 -15.50 -19.42
C TYR A 57 7.45 -14.01 -19.66
N THR A 58 6.40 -13.52 -19.02
CA THR A 58 5.91 -12.14 -19.17
C THR A 58 6.58 -11.14 -18.19
N PHE A 59 7.50 -11.62 -17.35
CA PHE A 59 8.14 -10.82 -16.30
C PHE A 59 8.87 -9.59 -16.85
N GLY A 60 9.47 -9.70 -18.04
CA GLY A 60 10.11 -8.57 -18.71
C GLY A 60 9.10 -7.47 -19.05
N THR A 61 7.93 -7.84 -19.57
CA THR A 61 6.83 -6.92 -19.90
C THR A 61 6.25 -6.30 -18.63
N ILE A 62 5.96 -7.10 -17.60
CA ILE A 62 5.43 -6.62 -16.32
C ILE A 62 6.44 -5.71 -15.63
N GLY A 63 7.73 -6.07 -15.63
CA GLY A 63 8.81 -5.29 -15.05
C GLY A 63 8.99 -3.94 -15.75
N PHE A 64 8.95 -3.92 -17.09
CA PHE A 64 9.01 -2.66 -17.83
C PHE A 64 7.79 -1.77 -17.55
N GLN A 65 6.58 -2.34 -17.57
CA GLN A 65 5.37 -1.62 -17.19
C GLN A 65 5.45 -1.04 -15.77
N ALA A 66 5.96 -1.84 -14.82
CA ALA A 66 6.14 -1.41 -13.44
C ALA A 66 7.12 -0.24 -13.31
N ILE A 67 8.25 -0.26 -14.03
CA ILE A 67 9.22 0.84 -14.05
C ILE A 67 8.59 2.11 -14.61
N VAL A 68 7.90 2.00 -15.75
CA VAL A 68 7.23 3.16 -16.38
C VAL A 68 6.17 3.73 -15.42
N LEU A 69 5.29 2.89 -14.87
CA LEU A 69 4.26 3.33 -13.93
C LEU A 69 4.87 3.95 -12.67
N ALA A 70 5.91 3.35 -12.09
CA ALA A 70 6.59 3.87 -10.90
C ALA A 70 7.24 5.23 -11.19
N ALA A 71 7.98 5.35 -12.28
CA ALA A 71 8.64 6.60 -12.66
C ALA A 71 7.64 7.72 -12.88
N PHE A 72 6.59 7.48 -13.68
CA PHE A 72 5.53 8.47 -13.92
C PHE A 72 4.78 8.82 -12.63
N SER A 73 4.42 7.82 -11.81
CA SER A 73 3.73 8.05 -10.53
C SER A 73 4.55 8.90 -9.57
N ILE A 74 5.86 8.62 -9.43
CA ILE A 74 6.77 9.43 -8.60
C ILE A 74 6.89 10.85 -9.14
N VAL A 75 7.12 11.01 -10.44
CA VAL A 75 7.26 12.33 -11.08
C VAL A 75 6.00 13.16 -10.90
N PHE A 76 4.83 12.60 -11.22
CA PHE A 76 3.55 13.30 -11.05
C PHE A 76 3.24 13.60 -9.58
N SER A 77 3.54 12.69 -8.66
CA SER A 77 3.36 12.92 -7.22
C SER A 77 4.21 14.09 -6.73
N VAL A 78 5.51 14.12 -7.07
CA VAL A 78 6.42 15.20 -6.68
C VAL A 78 6.02 16.54 -7.31
N ILE A 79 5.67 16.56 -8.60
CA ILE A 79 5.20 17.77 -9.29
C ILE A 79 3.91 18.27 -8.64
N GLY A 80 2.96 17.38 -8.36
CA GLY A 80 1.68 17.71 -7.72
C GLY A 80 1.89 18.34 -6.34
N VAL A 81 2.71 17.71 -5.49
CA VAL A 81 3.05 18.26 -4.18
C VAL A 81 3.73 19.62 -4.31
N LYS A 82 4.67 19.79 -5.25
CA LYS A 82 5.38 21.06 -5.45
C LYS A 82 4.46 22.18 -5.93
N LEU A 83 3.51 21.88 -6.82
CA LEU A 83 2.53 22.85 -7.34
C LEU A 83 1.56 23.28 -6.24
N VAL A 84 1.01 22.32 -5.48
CA VAL A 84 0.09 22.59 -4.36
C VAL A 84 0.80 23.34 -3.24
N SER A 85 2.00 22.89 -2.84
CA SER A 85 2.82 23.53 -1.82
C SER A 85 3.18 24.97 -2.20
N SER A 86 3.57 25.22 -3.45
CA SER A 86 3.87 26.57 -3.95
C SER A 86 2.62 27.48 -3.97
N ARG A 87 1.42 26.93 -4.23
CA ARG A 87 0.17 27.71 -4.22
C ARG A 87 -0.35 28.02 -2.82
N ILE A 88 -0.14 27.11 -1.85
CA ILE A 88 -0.65 27.25 -0.49
C ILE A 88 0.34 28.01 0.41
N ILE A 89 1.64 27.76 0.30
CA ILE A 89 2.66 28.41 1.16
C ILE A 89 2.93 29.85 0.74
N LYS A 90 2.80 30.19 -0.55
CA LYS A 90 2.98 31.57 -1.04
C LYS A 90 1.80 32.51 -0.72
N GLN A 91 0.73 31.99 -0.09
CA GLN A 91 -0.45 32.75 0.29
C GLN A 91 -0.46 33.09 1.81
N LYS A 92 0.68 32.94 2.48
CA LYS A 92 0.94 33.40 3.84
C LYS A 92 2.09 34.41 3.81
#